data_AF-A0A2E4CFU3-F1
#
_entry.id   AF-A0A2E4CFU3-F1
#
_cell.length_a   1.000
_cell.length_b   1.000
_cell.length_c   1.000
_cell.angle_alpha   90.00
_cell.angle_beta   90.00
_cell.angle_gamma   90.00
#
_symmetry.space_group_name_H-M   'P 1'
#
loop_
_entity.id
_entity.type
_entity.pdbx_description
1 polymer ?
#
loop_
_entity_poly.entity_id
_entity_poly.type
_entity_poly.pdbx_seq_one_letter_code
_entity_poly.pdbx_strand_id
1 'polypeptide(L)'
;MLFAVIALHWSLILVGLLIGYLIKSTLGYFEAKKKRELKLTRNLYFQKLDTNAGVGHRIIQQAHRQRTCELIVACYALQTAEEPLSPRRLRRRCERVLREAVGVEIDFQIERVLNSLQQFDAAVSDGKRWRLAPLESLS
;
A
#
# COMPACT_ATOMS: atom_id res chain seq x y z
N MET A 1 -73.68 -37.51 -4.14
CA MET A 1 -73.09 -36.94 -2.91
C MET A 1 -71.63 -37.33 -2.72
N LEU A 2 -71.26 -38.61 -2.79
CA LEU A 2 -69.88 -39.08 -2.58
C LEU A 2 -68.83 -38.43 -3.52
N PHE A 3 -69.12 -38.31 -4.82
CA PHE A 3 -68.23 -37.69 -5.81
C PHE A 3 -67.94 -36.21 -5.55
N ALA A 4 -68.94 -35.45 -5.10
CA ALA A 4 -68.78 -34.02 -4.81
C ALA A 4 -67.87 -33.79 -3.59
N VAL A 5 -67.97 -34.65 -2.58
CA VAL A 5 -67.10 -34.60 -1.39
C VAL A 5 -65.66 -34.93 -1.76
N ILE A 6 -65.44 -35.92 -2.62
CA ILE A 6 -64.11 -36.29 -3.11
C ILE A 6 -63.49 -35.12 -3.89
N ALA A 7 -64.22 -34.54 -4.84
CA ALA A 7 -63.75 -33.41 -5.64
C ALA A 7 -63.33 -32.20 -4.77
N LEU A 8 -64.08 -31.94 -3.69
CA LEU A 8 -63.75 -30.87 -2.75
C LEU A 8 -62.42 -31.13 -2.02
N HIS A 9 -62.18 -32.35 -1.54
CA HIS A 9 -60.92 -32.72 -0.88
C HIS A 9 -59.72 -32.59 -1.82
N TRP A 10 -59.85 -33.05 -3.08
CA TRP A 10 -58.79 -32.92 -4.09
C TRP A 10 -58.47 -31.46 -4.42
N SER A 11 -59.49 -30.60 -4.49
CA SER A 11 -59.27 -29.16 -4.71
C SER A 11 -58.52 -28.50 -3.55
N LEU A 12 -58.81 -28.88 -2.30
CA LEU A 12 -58.12 -28.35 -1.12
C LEU A 12 -56.64 -28.74 -1.10
N ILE A 13 -56.34 -30.00 -1.44
CA ILE A 13 -54.96 -30.51 -1.52
C ILE A 13 -54.17 -29.78 -2.60
N LEU A 14 -54.78 -29.56 -3.78
CA LEU A 14 -54.16 -28.84 -4.88
C LEU A 14 -53.80 -27.40 -4.49
N VAL A 15 -54.72 -26.70 -3.82
CA VAL A 15 -54.50 -25.33 -3.35
C VAL A 15 -53.39 -25.28 -2.30
N GLY A 16 -53.37 -26.23 -1.36
CA GLY A 16 -52.30 -26.33 -0.35
C GLY A 16 -50.91 -26.56 -0.97
N LEU A 17 -50.82 -27.43 -1.98
CA LEU A 17 -49.58 -27.67 -2.72
C LEU A 17 -49.12 -26.42 -3.49
N LEU A 18 -50.05 -25.71 -4.12
CA LEU A 18 -49.74 -24.50 -4.89
C LEU A 18 -49.24 -23.37 -3.98
N ILE A 19 -49.90 -23.16 -2.84
CA ILE A 19 -49.49 -22.18 -1.83
C ILE A 19 -48.13 -22.55 -1.24
N GLY A 20 -47.93 -23.81 -0.86
CA GLY A 20 -46.65 -24.29 -0.34
C GLY A 20 -45.50 -24.14 -1.33
N TYR A 21 -45.77 -24.39 -2.62
CA TYR A 21 -44.79 -24.20 -3.68
C TYR A 21 -44.43 -22.73 -3.91
N LEU A 22 -45.43 -21.82 -3.90
CA LEU A 22 -45.20 -20.38 -4.00
C LEU A 22 -44.34 -19.85 -2.85
N ILE A 23 -44.63 -20.27 -1.62
CA ILE A 23 -43.88 -19.87 -0.43
C ILE A 23 -42.43 -20.38 -0.52
N LYS A 24 -42.23 -21.66 -0.88
CA LYS A 24 -40.88 -22.24 -1.02
C LYS A 24 -40.08 -21.55 -2.13
N SER A 25 -40.72 -21.24 -3.26
CA SER A 25 -40.09 -20.60 -4.41
C SER A 25 -39.66 -19.17 -4.10
N THR A 26 -40.54 -18.39 -3.46
CA THR A 26 -40.23 -17.02 -3.07
C THR A 26 -39.13 -16.96 -2.02
N LEU A 27 -39.20 -17.77 -0.95
CA LEU A 27 -38.16 -17.84 0.08
C LEU A 27 -36.80 -18.26 -0.48
N GLY A 28 -36.77 -19.30 -1.33
CA GLY A 28 -35.53 -19.74 -1.99
C GLY A 28 -34.91 -18.67 -2.89
N TYR A 29 -35.74 -17.88 -3.57
CA TYR A 29 -35.27 -16.75 -4.39
C TYR A 29 -34.70 -15.62 -3.53
N PHE A 30 -35.36 -15.25 -2.44
CA PHE A 30 -34.86 -14.23 -1.51
C PHE A 30 -33.54 -14.64 -0.85
N GLU A 31 -33.40 -15.90 -0.43
CA GLU A 31 -32.15 -16.42 0.12
C GLU A 31 -31.02 -16.43 -0.91
N ALA A 32 -31.31 -16.86 -2.14
CA ALA A 32 -30.33 -16.85 -3.23
C ALA A 32 -29.89 -15.42 -3.59
N LYS A 33 -30.81 -14.46 -3.59
CA LYS A 33 -30.52 -13.04 -3.87
C LYS A 33 -29.65 -12.44 -2.76
N LYS A 34 -30.03 -12.61 -1.49
CA LYS A 34 -29.24 -12.13 -0.33
C LYS A 34 -27.82 -12.72 -0.33
N LYS A 35 -27.69 -14.02 -0.64
CA LYS A 35 -26.38 -14.70 -0.70
C LYS A 35 -25.51 -14.17 -1.83
N ARG A 36 -26.09 -13.79 -2.98
CA ARG A 36 -25.36 -13.17 -4.10
C ARG A 36 -24.89 -11.76 -3.74
N GLU A 37 -25.76 -10.94 -3.19
CA GLU A 37 -25.41 -9.57 -2.77
C GLU A 37 -24.33 -9.57 -1.69
N LEU A 38 -24.45 -10.42 -0.67
CA LEU A 38 -23.42 -10.55 0.37
C LEU A 38 -22.07 -10.98 -0.19
N LYS A 39 -22.04 -11.97 -1.10
CA LYS A 39 -20.81 -12.43 -1.75
C LYS A 39 -20.17 -11.35 -2.60
N LEU A 40 -20.96 -10.59 -3.36
CA LEU A 40 -20.47 -9.49 -4.18
C LEU A 40 -19.86 -8.38 -3.32
N THR A 41 -20.57 -7.95 -2.28
CA THR A 41 -20.08 -6.92 -1.34
C THR A 41 -18.81 -7.37 -0.65
N ARG A 42 -18.74 -8.63 -0.21
CA ARG A 42 -17.54 -9.19 0.41
C ARG A 42 -16.36 -9.23 -0.58
N ASN A 43 -16.60 -9.60 -1.83
CA ASN A 43 -15.55 -9.63 -2.85
C ASN A 43 -15.03 -8.22 -3.15
N LEU A 44 -15.93 -7.24 -3.34
CA LEU A 44 -15.55 -5.84 -3.53
C LEU A 44 -14.81 -5.26 -2.32
N TYR A 45 -15.20 -5.65 -1.10
CA TYR A 45 -14.52 -5.25 0.12
C TYR A 45 -13.08 -5.77 0.16
N PHE A 46 -12.86 -7.07 -0.11
CA PHE A 46 -11.51 -7.64 -0.19
C PHE A 46 -10.69 -7.05 -1.34
N GLN A 47 -11.28 -6.85 -2.51
CA GLN A 47 -10.59 -6.21 -3.63
C GLN A 47 -10.14 -4.77 -3.30
N LYS A 48 -10.98 -3.99 -2.61
CA LYS A 48 -10.60 -2.65 -2.14
C LYS A 48 -9.51 -2.69 -1.08
N LEU A 49 -9.58 -3.63 -0.14
CA LEU A 49 -8.55 -3.85 0.88
C LEU A 49 -7.21 -4.21 0.25
N ASP A 50 -7.19 -5.18 -0.68
CA ASP A 50 -5.98 -5.62 -1.39
C ASP A 50 -5.39 -4.49 -2.23
N THR A 51 -6.25 -3.71 -2.90
CA THR A 51 -5.82 -2.54 -3.67
C THR A 51 -5.19 -1.48 -2.75
N ASN A 52 -5.82 -1.17 -1.62
CA ASN A 52 -5.30 -0.20 -0.67
C ASN A 52 -4.00 -0.67 -0.02
N ALA A 53 -3.89 -1.96 0.31
CA ALA A 53 -2.66 -2.56 0.80
C ALA A 53 -1.53 -2.47 -0.25
N GLY A 54 -1.84 -2.73 -1.52
CA GLY A 54 -0.91 -2.58 -2.64
C GLY A 54 -0.44 -1.14 -2.85
N VAL A 55 -1.35 -0.16 -2.77
CA VAL A 55 -1.01 1.27 -2.85
C VAL A 55 -0.13 1.68 -1.68
N GLY A 56 -0.46 1.26 -0.45
CA GLY A 56 0.36 1.52 0.73
C GLY A 56 1.77 0.95 0.59
N HIS A 57 1.87 -0.32 0.18
CA HIS A 57 3.16 -0.96 -0.08
C HIS A 57 3.97 -0.20 -1.13
N ARG A 58 3.34 0.22 -2.24
CA ARG A 58 4.02 0.98 -3.29
C ARG A 58 4.55 2.33 -2.80
N ILE A 59 3.78 3.07 -2.01
CA ILE A 59 4.20 4.35 -1.45
C ILE A 59 5.40 4.15 -0.50
N ILE A 60 5.33 3.13 0.37
CA ILE A 60 6.43 2.80 1.29
C ILE A 60 7.69 2.42 0.50
N GLN A 61 7.55 1.59 -0.54
CA GLN A 61 8.66 1.20 -1.41
C GLN A 61 9.26 2.40 -2.15
N GLN A 62 8.43 3.30 -2.69
CA GLN A 62 8.92 4.54 -3.31
C GLN A 62 9.67 5.43 -2.31
N ALA A 63 9.11 5.62 -1.11
CA ALA A 63 9.77 6.39 -0.07
C ALA A 63 11.10 5.75 0.35
N HIS A 64 11.18 4.43 0.42
CA HIS A 64 12.42 3.72 0.73
C HIS A 64 13.46 3.90 -0.38
N ARG A 65 13.07 3.72 -1.65
CA ARG A 65 13.97 3.93 -2.81
C ARG A 65 14.48 5.37 -2.88
N GLN A 66 13.62 6.35 -2.59
CA GLN A 66 14.02 7.74 -2.52
C GLN A 66 15.09 7.96 -1.44
N ARG A 67 14.87 7.45 -0.21
CA ARG A 67 15.85 7.54 0.88
C ARG A 67 17.19 6.88 0.51
N THR A 68 17.17 5.72 -0.14
CA THR A 68 18.38 5.04 -0.58
C THR A 68 19.13 5.83 -1.66
N CYS A 69 18.42 6.40 -2.64
CA CYS A 69 19.06 7.24 -3.66
C CYS A 69 19.71 8.49 -3.05
N GLU A 70 19.03 9.15 -2.11
CA GLU A 70 19.57 10.33 -1.42
C GLU A 70 20.85 9.98 -0.63
N LEU A 71 20.86 8.85 0.08
CA LEU A 71 22.06 8.35 0.78
C LEU A 71 23.23 8.12 -0.18
N ILE A 72 22.98 7.46 -1.32
CA ILE A 72 24.03 7.20 -2.32
C ILE A 72 24.59 8.52 -2.87
N VAL A 73 23.73 9.48 -3.22
CA VAL A 73 24.17 10.79 -3.73
C VAL A 73 24.98 11.55 -2.68
N ALA A 74 24.59 11.51 -1.41
CA ALA A 74 25.35 12.14 -0.34
C ALA A 74 26.71 11.47 -0.10
N CYS A 75 26.77 10.13 -0.11
CA CYS A 75 28.04 9.41 -0.04
C CYS A 75 28.95 9.76 -1.22
N TYR A 76 28.42 9.80 -2.44
CA TYR A 76 29.17 10.22 -3.62
C TYR A 76 29.70 11.66 -3.49
N ALA A 77 28.87 12.58 -3.01
CA ALA A 77 29.24 13.97 -2.80
C ALA A 77 30.28 14.16 -1.69
N LEU A 78 30.26 13.31 -0.65
CA LEU A 78 31.28 13.28 0.41
C LEU A 78 32.59 12.63 -0.08
N GLN A 79 32.51 11.58 -0.91
CA GLN A 79 33.68 10.89 -1.44
C GLN A 79 34.46 11.74 -2.45
N THR A 80 33.75 12.52 -3.27
CA THR A 80 34.36 13.48 -4.20
C THR A 80 34.80 14.79 -3.53
N ALA A 81 34.59 14.94 -2.22
CA ALA A 81 35.05 16.09 -1.48
C ALA A 81 36.39 15.78 -0.79
N GLU A 82 37.44 16.51 -1.19
CA GLU A 82 38.77 16.41 -0.56
C GLU A 82 38.79 16.97 0.87
N GLU A 83 37.85 17.87 1.20
CA GLU A 83 37.72 18.49 2.52
C GLU A 83 36.38 18.15 3.19
N PRO A 84 36.33 18.14 4.54
CA PRO A 84 35.09 18.00 5.29
C PRO A 84 34.09 19.10 4.92
N LEU A 85 32.90 18.70 4.51
CA LEU A 85 31.86 19.62 4.04
C LEU A 85 30.90 19.99 5.17
N SER A 86 30.49 21.26 5.19
CA SER A 86 29.35 21.68 6.01
C SER A 86 28.05 21.17 5.39
N PRO A 87 26.98 20.93 6.20
CA PRO A 87 25.70 20.45 5.69
C PRO A 87 25.13 21.30 4.55
N ARG A 88 25.29 22.63 4.64
CA ARG A 88 24.84 23.57 3.59
C ARG A 88 25.61 23.41 2.27
N ARG A 89 26.93 23.17 2.32
CA ARG A 89 27.73 22.94 1.11
C ARG A 89 27.42 21.58 0.51
N LEU A 90 27.26 20.56 1.35
CA LEU A 90 26.90 19.21 0.93
C LEU A 90 25.53 19.19 0.24
N ARG A 91 24.51 19.82 0.83
CA ARG A 91 23.18 19.99 0.21
C ARG A 91 23.27 20.58 -1.19
N ARG A 92 23.96 21.73 -1.34
CA ARG A 92 24.13 22.38 -2.66
C ARG A 92 24.88 21.52 -3.68
N ARG A 93 25.81 20.68 -3.22
CA ARG A 93 26.53 19.73 -4.08
C ARG A 93 25.57 18.64 -4.57
N CYS A 94 24.81 18.03 -3.66
CA CYS A 94 23.81 17.02 -3.99
C CYS A 94 22.72 17.56 -4.93
N GLU A 95 22.18 18.75 -4.65
CA GLU A 95 21.17 19.41 -5.50
C GLU A 95 21.69 19.65 -6.91
N ARG A 96 22.97 20.01 -7.05
CA ARG A 96 23.62 20.20 -8.35
C ARG A 96 23.76 18.87 -9.10
N VAL A 97 24.27 17.84 -8.44
CA VAL A 97 24.42 16.50 -9.03
C VAL A 97 23.07 15.96 -9.49
N LEU A 98 22.02 16.12 -8.67
CA LEU A 98 20.65 15.71 -9.02
C LEU A 98 20.08 16.51 -10.19
N ARG A 99 20.31 17.82 -10.22
CA ARG A 99 19.89 18.69 -11.33
C ARG A 99 20.57 18.32 -12.63
N GLU A 100 21.87 18.03 -12.59
CA GLU A 100 22.63 17.59 -13.76
C GLU A 100 22.18 16.20 -14.25
N ALA A 101 21.86 15.28 -13.34
CA ALA A 101 21.45 13.92 -13.68
C ALA A 101 19.99 13.80 -14.16
N VAL A 102 19.06 14.56 -13.56
CA VAL A 102 17.60 14.39 -13.76
C VAL A 102 16.97 15.60 -14.47
N GLY A 103 17.65 16.75 -14.51
CA GLY A 103 17.13 17.97 -15.14
C GLY A 103 16.07 18.71 -14.33
N VAL A 104 15.84 18.34 -13.07
CA VAL A 104 14.82 18.93 -12.20
C VAL A 104 15.46 19.52 -10.94
N GLU A 105 14.94 20.66 -10.48
CA GLU A 105 15.31 21.20 -9.16
C GLU A 105 14.64 20.37 -8.06
N ILE A 106 15.45 19.63 -7.31
CA ILE A 106 14.99 18.79 -6.19
C ILE A 106 15.53 19.40 -4.90
N ASP A 107 14.64 19.69 -3.94
CA ASP A 107 15.04 20.09 -2.59
C ASP A 107 15.59 18.87 -1.83
N PHE A 108 16.88 18.89 -1.54
CA PHE A 108 17.56 17.77 -0.90
C PHE A 108 17.52 17.89 0.63
N GLN A 109 16.90 16.91 1.30
CA GLN A 109 16.81 16.85 2.76
C GLN A 109 18.11 16.31 3.38
N ILE A 110 19.10 17.19 3.51
CA ILE A 110 20.43 16.79 4.00
C ILE A 110 20.40 16.34 5.46
N GLU A 111 19.56 16.94 6.30
CA GLU A 111 19.47 16.63 7.72
C GLU A 111 19.06 15.17 7.95
N ARG A 112 18.07 14.69 7.18
CA ARG A 112 17.63 13.29 7.23
C ARG A 112 18.76 12.34 6.83
N VAL A 113 19.47 12.66 5.76
CA VAL A 113 20.56 11.82 5.24
C VAL A 113 21.73 11.76 6.22
N LEU A 114 22.11 12.89 6.81
CA LEU A 114 23.16 12.94 7.84
C LEU A 114 22.77 12.13 9.09
N ASN A 115 21.52 12.22 9.54
CA ASN A 115 21.01 11.40 10.65
C ASN A 115 21.08 9.91 10.32
N SER A 116 20.71 9.51 9.10
CA SER A 116 20.81 8.12 8.66
C SER A 116 22.27 7.65 8.53
N LEU A 117 23.18 8.49 8.03
CA LEU A 117 24.61 8.15 7.95
C LEU A 117 25.25 8.01 9.33
N GLN A 118 24.83 8.82 10.31
CA GLN A 118 25.26 8.69 11.70
C GLN A 118 24.70 7.42 12.36
N GLN A 119 23.47 7.02 12.04
CA GLN A 119 22.89 5.76 12.53
C GLN A 119 23.59 4.51 11.98
N PHE A 120 24.18 4.61 10.79
CA PHE A 120 24.91 3.51 10.15
C PHE A 120 26.43 3.56 10.41
N ASP A 121 26.91 4.42 11.30
CA ASP A 121 28.34 4.68 11.57
C ASP A 121 29.17 4.96 10.30
N ALA A 122 28.52 5.40 9.22
CA ALA A 122 29.13 5.59 7.91
C ALA A 122 29.78 6.98 7.74
N ALA A 123 29.50 7.92 8.64
CA ALA A 123 30.06 9.27 8.60
C ALA A 123 30.44 9.78 9.99
N VAL A 124 31.61 10.42 10.07
CA VAL A 124 32.11 11.05 11.29
C VAL A 124 31.80 12.55 11.22
N SER A 125 31.15 13.05 12.28
CA SER A 125 30.83 14.47 12.44
C SER A 125 31.87 15.14 13.34
N ASP A 126 32.63 16.08 12.79
CA ASP A 126 33.58 16.93 13.54
C ASP A 126 32.91 18.23 14.00
N GLY A 127 31.71 18.10 14.59
CA GLY A 127 30.89 19.19 15.16
C GLY A 127 30.24 20.17 14.16
N LYS A 128 30.87 20.47 13.01
CA LYS A 128 30.35 21.37 11.96
C LYS A 128 30.55 20.86 10.53
N ARG A 129 31.39 19.84 10.36
CA ARG A 129 31.77 19.31 9.07
C ARG A 129 31.67 17.78 9.09
N TRP A 130 31.27 17.22 7.96
CA TRP A 130 31.04 15.80 7.79
C TRP A 130 32.09 15.22 6.83
N ARG A 131 32.61 14.05 7.20
CA ARG A 131 33.49 13.24 6.36
C ARG A 131 33.01 11.78 6.43
N LEU A 132 33.15 11.04 5.34
CA LEU A 132 32.92 9.60 5.36
C LEU A 132 33.87 8.93 6.34
N ALA A 133 33.35 7.97 7.10
CA ALA A 133 34.19 7.10 7.91
C ALA A 133 35.07 6.24 6.97
N PRO A 134 36.34 5.99 7.30
CA PRO A 134 37.15 5.04 6.55
C PRO A 134 36.47 3.67 6.54
N LEU A 135 36.42 3.01 5.37
CA LEU A 135 35.82 1.68 5.20
C LEU A 135 36.43 0.60 6.11
N GLU A 136 37.56 0.88 6.78
CA GLU A 136 38.23 -0.03 7.72
C GLU A 136 37.51 -0.15 9.07
N SER A 137 36.58 0.75 9.42
CA SER A 137 35.83 0.70 10.70
C SER A 137 34.41 0.14 10.60
N LEU A 138 33.97 -0.29 9.41
CA LEU A 138 32.69 -0.96 9.18
C LEU A 138 32.90 -2.48 9.24
N SER A 139 33.20 -3.00 10.44
CA SER A 139 33.26 -4.44 10.73
C SER A 139 32.00 -4.92 11.45
#